data_AF-A0A3N6GTD9-F1
#
_entry.id   AF-A0A3N6GTD9-F1
#
_cell.length_a   1.000
_cell.length_b   1.000
_cell.length_c   1.000
_cell.angle_alpha   90.00
_cell.angle_beta   90.00
_cell.angle_gamma   90.00
#
_symmetry.space_group_name_H-M   'P 1'
#
loop_
_entity.id
_entity.type
_entity.pdbx_description
1 polymer ?
#
loop_
_entity_poly.entity_id
_entity_poly.type
_entity_poly.pdbx_seq_one_letter_code
_entity_poly.pdbx_strand_id
1 'polypeptide(L)' 'MILRDADPDDHNGDTLRDHPLSYASEHRRHALRTVVSETVSVPNPRADARPPARRQPVPHHDPFGPLEDTR' A
#
# COMPACT_ATOMS: atom_id res chain seq x y z
N MET A 1 -1.62 5.55 -5.00
CA MET A 1 -1.91 6.63 -4.04
C MET A 1 -0.90 6.54 -2.92
N ILE A 2 -0.27 7.65 -2.58
CA ILE A 2 0.60 7.79 -1.42
C ILE A 2 -0.05 8.73 -0.40
N LEU A 3 0.41 8.63 0.84
CA LEU A 3 0.07 9.56 1.91
C LEU A 3 1.33 10.31 2.30
N ARG A 4 1.31 11.63 2.21
CA ARG A 4 2.40 12.50 2.68
C ARG A 4 1.89 13.39 3.81
N ASP A 5 2.81 13.87 4.64
CA ASP A 5 2.49 14.91 5.61
C ASP A 5 2.08 16.18 4.86
N ALA A 6 1.10 16.90 5.40
CA ALA A 6 0.64 18.15 4.82
C ALA A 6 1.70 19.26 5.00
N ASP A 7 1.96 19.99 3.93
CA ASP A 7 2.78 21.20 3.92
C ASP A 7 1.91 22.42 4.25
N PRO A 8 2.52 23.56 4.65
CA PRO A 8 1.76 24.77 5.00
C PRO A 8 0.87 25.32 3.87
N ASP A 9 1.23 25.04 2.62
CA ASP A 9 0.49 25.47 1.43
C ASP A 9 -0.64 24.50 1.04
N ASP A 10 -0.75 23.34 1.69
CA ASP A 10 -1.84 22.40 1.43
C ASP A 10 -3.15 22.89 2.05
N HIS A 11 -4.15 23.11 1.20
CA HIS A 11 -5.44 23.63 1.63
C HIS A 11 -6.43 22.56 2.10
N ASN A 12 -6.21 21.29 1.75
CA ASN A 12 -7.08 20.17 2.10
C ASN A 12 -6.23 19.00 2.60
N GLY A 13 -6.46 18.55 3.83
CA GLY A 13 -5.79 17.40 4.42
C GLY A 13 -6.66 16.69 5.45
N ASP A 14 -6.47 15.39 5.57
CA ASP A 14 -7.13 14.54 6.56
C ASP A 14 -6.30 14.49 7.84
N THR A 15 -6.95 14.36 9.00
CA THR A 15 -6.24 14.19 10.28
C THR A 15 -6.23 12.72 10.69
N LEU A 16 -5.04 12.14 10.88
CA LEU A 16 -4.84 10.75 11.29
C LEU A 16 -4.04 10.65 12.59
N ARG A 17 -4.27 9.59 13.37
CA ARG A 17 -3.55 9.32 14.63
C ARG A 17 -2.56 8.17 14.50
N ASP A 18 -1.53 8.34 13.69
CA ASP A 18 -0.55 7.31 13.34
C ASP A 18 0.91 7.75 13.52
N HIS A 19 1.17 9.00 13.90
CA HIS A 19 2.54 9.46 14.16
C HIS A 19 3.08 8.82 15.45
N PRO A 20 4.15 8.01 15.41
CA PRO A 20 4.58 7.20 16.54
C PRO A 20 5.22 8.05 17.65
N LEU A 21 4.71 7.91 18.86
CA LEU A 21 5.30 8.50 20.08
C LEU A 21 5.98 7.45 20.98
N SER A 22 5.53 6.20 20.93
CA SER A 22 6.11 5.08 21.67
C SER A 22 5.78 3.78 20.96
N TYR A 23 6.80 2.93 20.81
CA TYR A 23 6.67 1.59 20.23
C TYR A 23 6.61 0.47 21.26
N ALA A 24 6.85 0.77 22.56
CA ALA A 24 6.79 -0.21 23.63
C ALA A 24 5.43 -0.91 23.62
N SER A 25 5.42 -2.24 23.63
CA SER A 25 4.19 -3.02 23.46
C SER A 25 3.17 -2.74 24.57
N GLU A 26 3.64 -2.49 25.79
CA GLU A 26 2.84 -2.17 26.97
C GLU A 26 2.24 -0.76 26.89
N HIS A 27 2.87 0.14 26.12
CA HIS A 27 2.52 1.56 26.07
C HIS A 27 2.68 2.13 24.66
N ARG A 28 2.05 1.52 23.66
CA ARG A 28 2.07 2.06 22.29
C ARG A 28 1.29 3.37 22.24
N ARG A 29 1.92 4.43 21.74
CA ARG A 29 1.32 5.77 21.68
C ARG A 29 1.53 6.39 20.31
N HIS A 30 0.51 7.09 19.84
CA HIS A 30 0.52 7.79 18.56
C HIS A 30 -0.09 9.20 18.71
N ALA A 31 0.50 10.17 18.02
CA ALA A 31 0.06 11.55 17.89
C ALA A 31 -0.81 11.73 16.64
N LEU A 32 -1.56 12.84 16.60
CA LEU A 32 -2.27 13.28 15.42
C LEU A 32 -1.29 13.91 14.42
N ARG A 33 -1.48 13.66 13.12
CA ARG A 33 -0.84 14.36 12.00
C ARG A 33 -1.86 14.68 10.92
N THR A 34 -1.64 15.77 10.20
CA THR A 34 -2.42 16.12 9.01
C THR A 34 -1.69 15.60 7.78
N VAL A 35 -2.42 14.95 6.89
CA VAL A 35 -1.88 14.25 5.73
C VAL A 35 -2.66 14.56 4.46
N VAL A 36 -1.99 14.50 3.33
CA VAL A 36 -2.59 14.70 2.01
C VAL A 36 -2.43 13.43 1.19
N SER A 37 -3.53 13.03 0.55
CA SER A 37 -3.56 11.90 -0.37
C SER A 37 -3.16 12.36 -1.77
N GLU A 38 -2.12 11.73 -2.33
CA GLU A 38 -1.60 12.10 -3.64
C GLU A 38 -1.56 10.88 -4.58
N THR A 39 -1.91 11.10 -5.84
CA THR A 39 -1.77 10.08 -6.88
C THR A 39 -0.50 10.33 -7.66
N VAL A 40 0.44 9.38 -7.58
CA VAL A 40 1.70 9.42 -8.31
C VAL A 40 1.65 8.41 -9.45
N SER A 41 2.04 8.86 -10.65
CA SER A 41 2.24 7.98 -11.80
C SER A 41 3.64 7.38 -11.73
N VAL A 42 3.73 6.05 -11.69
CA VAL A 42 5.01 5.33 -11.68
C VAL A 42 5.15 4.57 -13.00
N PRO A 43 6.15 4.88 -13.83
CA PRO A 43 6.37 4.15 -15.07
C PRO A 43 6.74 2.69 -14.75
N ASN A 44 6.10 1.75 -15.44
CA ASN A 44 6.43 0.33 -15.32
C ASN A 44 7.56 0.00 -16.33
N PRO A 45 8.81 -0.27 -15.87
CA PRO A 45 9.93 -0.53 -16.77
C PRO A 45 9.79 -1.84 -17.57
N ARG A 46 8.82 -2.70 -17.23
CA ARG A 46 8.49 -3.93 -17.96
C ARG A 46 7.29 -3.77 -18.89
N ALA A 47 6.69 -2.59 -18.98
CA ALA A 47 5.57 -2.34 -19.90
C ALA A 47 6.02 -2.35 -21.36
N ASP A 48 7.23 -1.88 -21.65
CA ASP A 48 7.81 -1.82 -23.00
C ASP A 48 8.55 -3.09 -23.41
N ALA A 49 8.72 -4.05 -22.49
CA ALA A 49 9.21 -5.37 -22.83
C ALA A 49 8.15 -6.01 -23.72
N ARG A 50 8.38 -5.96 -25.05
CA ARG A 50 7.64 -6.62 -26.12
C ARG A 50 6.89 -7.83 -25.55
N PRO A 51 5.57 -7.95 -25.75
CA PRO A 51 4.81 -9.03 -25.14
C PRO A 51 5.54 -10.33 -25.46
N PRO A 52 5.78 -11.24 -24.49
CA PRO A 52 6.16 -12.58 -24.86
C PRO A 52 5.10 -13.03 -25.87
N ALA A 53 5.53 -13.53 -27.04
CA ALA A 53 4.66 -13.91 -28.15
C ALA A 53 3.63 -15.01 -27.80
N ARG A 54 3.46 -15.33 -26.52
CA ARG A 54 2.42 -16.14 -25.93
C ARG A 54 2.01 -15.47 -24.63
N ARG A 55 0.75 -15.05 -24.56
CA ARG A 55 0.02 -14.79 -23.32
C ARG A 55 0.19 -16.05 -22.46
N GLN A 56 1.15 -16.05 -21.51
CA GLN A 56 1.27 -17.16 -20.59
C GLN A 56 -0.07 -17.26 -19.84
N PRO A 57 -0.70 -18.43 -19.80
CA PRO A 57 -1.93 -18.58 -19.04
C PRO A 57 -1.64 -18.17 -17.60
N VAL A 58 -2.48 -17.29 -17.05
CA VAL A 58 -2.43 -16.93 -15.63
C VAL A 58 -2.54 -18.24 -14.86
N PRO A 59 -1.58 -18.58 -13.98
CA PRO A 59 -1.67 -19.79 -13.17
C PRO A 59 -2.99 -19.79 -12.42
N HIS A 60 -3.74 -20.89 -12.51
CA HIS A 60 -4.96 -21.06 -11.74
C HIS A 60 -4.59 -21.15 -10.27
N HIS A 61 -4.75 -20.04 -9.54
CA HIS A 61 -4.52 -19.98 -8.10
C HIS A 61 -5.86 -20.19 -7.39
N ASP A 62 -6.05 -21.37 -6.82
CA ASP A 62 -7.13 -21.62 -5.87
C ASP A 62 -6.65 -21.27 -4.44
N PRO A 63 -7.18 -20.21 -3.81
CA PRO A 63 -6.78 -19.82 -2.47
C PRO A 63 -7.18 -20.82 -1.37
N PHE A 64 -8.07 -21.78 -1.64
CA PHE A 64 -8.55 -22.74 -0.65
C PHE A 64 -7.96 -24.15 -0.80
N GLY A 65 -7.35 -24.50 -1.94
CA GLY A 65 -6.77 -25.83 -2.18
C GLY A 65 -5.87 -26.37 -1.04
N PRO A 66 -5.01 -25.56 -0.39
CA PRO A 66 -4.19 -26.03 0.74
C PRO A 66 -4.95 -26.36 2.04
N LEU A 67 -6.22 -25.94 2.17
CA LEU A 67 -7.02 -26.12 3.39
C LEU A 67 -7.80 -27.44 3.37
N GLU A 68 -7.85 -28.14 2.23
CA GLU A 68 -8.67 -29.34 2.04
C GLU A 68 -7.95 -30.65 2.46
N ASP A 69 -6.61 -30.60 2.65
CA ASP A 69 -5.74 -31.74 2.97
C ASP A 69 -5.58 -32.05 4.47
N THR A 70 -6.34 -31.41 5.37
CA THR A 70 -6.18 -31.58 6.84
C THR A 70 -7.32 -32.39 7.50
N ARG A 71 -7.69 -33.55 6.95
CA ARG A 71 -8.65 -34.48 7.58
C ARG A 71 -8.00 -35.70 8.21
#